data_AF-A0A0T6W287-F1
#
_entry.id   AF-A0A0T6W287-F1
#
_cell.length_a   1.000
_cell.length_b   1.000
_cell.length_c   1.000
_cell.angle_alpha   90.00
_cell.angle_beta   90.00
_cell.angle_gamma   90.00
#
_symmetry.space_group_name_H-M   'P 1'
#
loop_
_entity.id
_entity.type
_entity.pdbx_description
1 polymer ?
#
loop_
_entity_poly.entity_id
_entity_poly.type
_entity_poly.pdbx_seq_one_letter_code
_entity_poly.pdbx_strand_id
1 'polypeptide(L)'
;MSASSTHLQLHHFCIFAEDVDRSIGFYSQAFGAEVASEWNEVIDDTGQCFPGRGVFMRLSANSFIEIFPADAGAPAPDFPVRAYNHMCFASLDCNADYVRALAAGADPYAPARAREKGVDWDGAPKTMVLGDARRSRIRIAYLKGPDGEIIELIETDSPLLGGSKTMGKEVQ
;
A
#
# COMPACT_ATOMS: atom_id res chain seq x y z
N MET A 1 -3.35 -26.36 22.65
CA MET A 1 -3.89 -26.22 21.28
C MET A 1 -2.84 -25.45 20.49
N SER A 2 -2.15 -26.11 19.56
CA SER A 2 -1.11 -25.46 18.75
C SER A 2 -1.79 -24.54 17.74
N ALA A 3 -1.48 -23.25 17.79
CA ALA A 3 -1.91 -22.32 16.75
C ALA A 3 -1.38 -22.83 15.41
N SER A 4 -2.24 -22.88 14.40
CA SER A 4 -1.81 -23.07 13.02
C SER A 4 -0.96 -21.87 12.64
N SER A 5 0.36 -22.02 12.63
CA SER A 5 1.26 -21.03 12.07
C SER A 5 1.18 -21.17 10.55
N THR A 6 0.47 -20.27 9.89
CA THR A 6 0.69 -20.07 8.47
C THR A 6 2.15 -19.68 8.27
N HIS A 7 2.91 -20.53 7.58
CA HIS A 7 4.33 -20.31 7.28
C HIS A 7 4.56 -19.13 6.32
N LEU A 8 3.52 -18.73 5.58
CA LEU A 8 3.58 -17.68 4.57
C LEU A 8 2.93 -16.40 5.09
N GLN A 9 3.57 -15.27 4.80
CA GLN A 9 3.09 -13.92 5.07
C GLN A 9 3.31 -13.08 3.80
N LEU A 10 2.45 -12.09 3.59
CA LEU A 10 2.68 -11.10 2.53
C LEU A 10 3.86 -10.22 2.95
N HIS A 11 4.99 -10.36 2.26
CA HIS A 11 6.21 -9.64 2.60
C HIS A 11 6.22 -8.21 2.02
N HIS A 12 5.93 -8.07 0.73
CA HIS A 12 5.98 -6.78 0.06
C HIS A 12 5.02 -6.69 -1.11
N PHE A 13 4.76 -5.46 -1.55
CA PHE A 13 4.27 -5.14 -2.88
C PHE A 13 5.41 -4.53 -3.68
N CYS A 14 5.51 -4.90 -4.95
CA CYS A 14 6.55 -4.39 -5.84
C CYS A 14 5.93 -3.43 -6.86
N ILE A 15 6.58 -2.28 -7.07
CA ILE A 15 6.22 -1.30 -8.10
C ILE A 15 7.43 -0.96 -8.98
N PHE A 16 7.13 -0.57 -10.21
CA PHE A 16 8.08 0.11 -11.07
C PHE A 16 7.82 1.61 -11.00
N ALA A 17 8.86 2.37 -10.71
CA ALA A 17 8.82 3.82 -10.60
C ALA A 17 9.54 4.49 -11.77
N GLU A 18 8.92 5.49 -12.39
CA GLU A 18 9.60 6.31 -13.40
C GLU A 18 10.77 7.09 -12.79
N ASP A 19 10.57 7.56 -11.56
CA ASP A 19 11.58 8.21 -10.72
C ASP A 19 11.57 7.56 -9.34
N VAL A 20 12.56 6.70 -9.09
CA VAL A 20 12.68 5.95 -7.83
C VAL A 20 12.78 6.89 -6.62
N ASP A 21 13.51 8.00 -6.74
CA ASP A 21 13.73 8.92 -5.63
C ASP A 21 12.47 9.75 -5.31
N ARG A 22 11.69 10.09 -6.34
CA ARG A 22 10.33 10.65 -6.17
C ARG A 22 9.45 9.70 -5.37
N SER A 23 9.46 8.42 -5.70
CA SER A 23 8.60 7.42 -5.04
C SER A 23 9.06 7.14 -3.61
N ILE A 24 10.38 7.09 -3.34
CA ILE A 24 10.92 7.07 -1.97
C ILE A 24 10.40 8.28 -1.17
N GLY A 25 10.53 9.49 -1.72
CA GLY A 25 10.08 10.72 -1.08
C GLY A 25 8.58 10.69 -0.75
N PHE A 26 7.75 10.23 -1.69
CA PHE A 26 6.32 10.06 -1.50
C PHE A 26 6.01 9.10 -0.34
N TYR A 27 6.53 7.87 -0.37
CA TYR A 27 6.21 6.86 0.64
C TYR A 27 6.73 7.24 2.04
N SER A 28 7.86 7.93 2.13
CA SER A 28 8.35 8.50 3.39
C SER A 28 7.44 9.59 3.94
N GLN A 29 7.02 10.55 3.11
CA GLN A 29 6.22 11.69 3.57
C GLN A 29 4.76 11.32 3.84
N ALA A 30 4.16 10.47 3.01
CA ALA A 30 2.76 10.07 3.12
C ALA A 30 2.53 9.10 4.29
N PHE A 31 3.39 8.08 4.41
CA PHE A 31 3.14 6.92 5.27
C PHE A 31 4.25 6.65 6.28
N GLY A 32 5.27 7.52 6.36
CA GLY A 32 6.39 7.35 7.28
C GLY A 32 7.30 6.18 6.92
N ALA A 33 7.28 5.71 5.66
CA ALA A 33 8.10 4.59 5.24
C ALA A 33 9.59 4.95 5.25
N GLU A 34 10.44 4.03 5.67
CA GLU A 34 11.88 4.24 5.76
C GLU A 34 12.63 3.29 4.81
N VAL A 35 13.71 3.77 4.18
CA VAL A 35 14.61 2.88 3.41
C VAL A 35 15.18 1.82 4.35
N ALA A 36 14.88 0.56 4.07
CA ALA A 36 15.42 -0.58 4.80
C ALA A 36 16.64 -1.19 4.12
N SER A 37 16.65 -1.22 2.79
CA SER A 37 17.74 -1.74 1.99
C SER A 37 17.69 -1.11 0.60
N GLU A 38 18.85 -0.88 0.01
CA GLU A 38 19.02 -0.44 -1.37
C GLU A 38 20.19 -1.21 -1.98
N TRP A 39 20.06 -1.58 -3.26
CA TRP A 39 21.07 -2.32 -3.99
C TRP A 39 21.15 -1.82 -5.43
N ASN A 40 22.28 -2.08 -6.09
CA ASN A 40 22.51 -1.81 -7.51
C ASN A 40 22.83 -3.08 -8.32
N GLU A 41 22.88 -4.22 -7.63
CA GLU A 41 23.05 -5.54 -8.21
C GLU A 41 22.50 -6.60 -7.25
N VAL A 42 22.12 -7.75 -7.79
CA VAL A 42 21.79 -8.96 -7.04
C VAL A 42 22.77 -10.04 -7.47
N ILE A 43 23.40 -10.72 -6.52
CA ILE A 43 24.35 -11.80 -6.80
C ILE A 43 23.74 -13.11 -6.30
N ASP A 44 23.68 -14.14 -7.15
CA ASP A 44 23.20 -15.46 -6.76
C ASP A 44 24.27 -16.31 -6.05
N ASP A 45 23.90 -17.51 -5.60
CA ASP A 45 24.78 -18.42 -4.86
C ASP A 45 25.92 -19.02 -5.72
N THR A 46 25.85 -18.86 -7.04
CA THR A 46 26.91 -19.25 -7.97
C THR A 46 27.87 -18.09 -8.28
N GLY A 47 27.56 -16.88 -7.80
CA GLY A 47 28.30 -15.66 -8.09
C GLY A 47 27.86 -14.95 -9.37
N GLN A 48 26.73 -15.34 -9.97
CA GLN A 48 26.16 -14.62 -11.11
C GLN A 48 25.58 -13.28 -10.65
N CYS A 49 26.03 -12.18 -11.26
CA CYS A 49 25.54 -10.83 -10.99
C CYS A 49 24.41 -10.45 -11.96
N PHE A 50 23.30 -9.98 -11.40
CA PHE A 50 22.18 -9.36 -12.08
C PHE A 50 22.22 -7.85 -11.75
N PRO A 51 22.65 -6.99 -12.68
CA PRO A 51 22.72 -5.56 -12.43
C PRO A 51 21.30 -4.95 -12.36
N GLY A 52 21.10 -3.97 -11.49
CA GLY A 52 19.84 -3.25 -11.37
C GLY A 52 19.65 -2.59 -10.01
N ARG A 53 19.11 -1.36 -10.02
CA ARG A 53 18.76 -0.64 -8.79
C ARG A 53 17.47 -1.20 -8.21
N GLY A 54 17.41 -1.44 -6.91
CA GLY A 54 16.16 -1.72 -6.20
C GLY A 54 16.20 -1.21 -4.77
N VAL A 55 15.02 -0.90 -4.22
CA VAL A 55 14.86 -0.33 -2.89
C VAL A 55 13.73 -1.01 -2.14
N PHE A 56 13.97 -1.42 -0.89
CA PHE A 56 12.93 -1.80 0.05
C PHE A 56 12.62 -0.63 0.99
N MET A 57 11.38 -0.13 0.92
CA MET A 57 10.81 0.83 1.85
C MET A 57 9.98 0.10 2.91
N ARG A 58 10.30 0.25 4.19
CA ARG A 58 9.63 -0.43 5.30
C ARG A 58 8.42 0.37 5.78
N LEU A 59 7.25 -0.26 5.79
CA LEU A 59 6.01 0.29 6.33
C LEU A 59 5.74 -0.19 7.77
N SER A 60 6.15 -1.42 8.08
CA SER A 60 6.04 -2.00 9.42
C SER A 60 7.15 -3.04 9.64
N ALA A 61 7.18 -3.72 10.79
CA ALA A 61 8.23 -4.67 11.13
C ALA A 61 8.54 -5.69 10.02
N ASN A 62 7.51 -6.20 9.33
CA ASN A 62 7.64 -7.25 8.31
C ASN A 62 6.86 -6.94 7.01
N SER A 63 6.63 -5.66 6.70
CA SER A 63 5.92 -5.26 5.48
C SER A 63 6.66 -4.13 4.77
N PHE A 64 6.87 -4.32 3.47
CA PHE A 64 7.68 -3.42 2.66
C PHE A 64 7.00 -3.06 1.33
N ILE A 65 7.45 -1.98 0.74
CA ILE A 65 7.26 -1.66 -0.67
C ILE A 65 8.61 -1.85 -1.34
N GLU A 66 8.65 -2.67 -2.38
CA GLU A 66 9.80 -2.83 -3.25
C GLU A 66 9.65 -1.91 -4.45
N ILE A 67 10.70 -1.14 -4.76
CA ILE A 67 10.69 -0.16 -5.85
C ILE A 67 11.84 -0.51 -6.80
N PHE A 68 11.50 -0.75 -8.06
CA PHE A 68 12.46 -0.84 -9.16
C PHE A 68 12.29 0.36 -10.11
N PRO A 69 13.34 0.79 -10.82
CA PRO A 69 13.17 1.73 -11.91
C PRO A 69 12.34 1.08 -13.03
N ALA A 70 11.38 1.83 -13.56
CA ALA A 70 10.70 1.47 -14.79
C ALA A 70 11.67 1.57 -15.98
N ASP A 71 11.40 0.81 -17.04
CA ASP A 71 12.11 0.97 -18.31
C ASP A 71 11.87 2.38 -18.88
N ALA A 72 12.92 3.03 -19.35
CA ALA A 72 12.83 4.39 -19.86
C ALA A 72 11.80 4.49 -21.01
N GLY A 73 10.81 5.38 -20.84
CA GLY A 73 9.75 5.59 -21.83
C GLY A 73 8.67 4.51 -21.85
N ALA A 74 8.70 3.53 -20.94
CA ALA A 74 7.60 2.59 -20.77
C ALA A 74 6.37 3.35 -20.21
N PRO A 75 5.21 3.30 -20.87
CA PRO A 75 4.02 3.93 -20.34
C PRO A 75 3.58 3.20 -19.07
N ALA A 76 3.22 3.96 -18.02
CA ALA A 76 2.52 3.39 -16.89
C ALA A 76 1.20 2.75 -17.38
N PRO A 77 0.85 1.53 -16.92
CA PRO A 77 -0.42 0.94 -17.29
C PRO A 77 -1.57 1.75 -16.67
N ASP A 78 -2.68 1.85 -17.41
CA ASP A 78 -3.92 2.40 -16.85
C ASP A 78 -4.50 1.40 -15.83
N PHE A 79 -4.15 1.60 -14.55
CA PHE A 79 -4.69 0.80 -13.46
C PHE A 79 -6.18 1.08 -13.22
N PRO A 80 -6.96 0.06 -12.78
CA PRO A 80 -6.52 -1.29 -12.45
C PRO A 80 -6.32 -2.18 -13.70
N VAL A 81 -5.34 -3.08 -13.65
CA VAL A 81 -5.17 -4.14 -14.66
C VAL A 81 -5.78 -5.45 -14.17
N ARG A 82 -6.11 -6.40 -15.07
CA ARG A 82 -6.83 -7.64 -14.69
C ARG A 82 -6.18 -8.43 -13.54
N ALA A 83 -4.85 -8.43 -13.46
CA ALA A 83 -4.09 -9.18 -12.45
C ALA A 83 -3.80 -8.37 -11.17
N TYR A 84 -3.89 -7.04 -11.21
CA TYR A 84 -3.54 -6.16 -10.10
C TYR A 84 -4.50 -4.97 -10.02
N ASN A 85 -5.22 -4.89 -8.91
CA ASN A 85 -6.21 -3.85 -8.68
C ASN A 85 -5.65 -2.67 -7.88
N HIS A 86 -5.09 -2.96 -6.70
CA HIS A 86 -4.53 -1.97 -5.78
C HIS A 86 -3.68 -2.67 -4.72
N MET A 87 -2.87 -1.90 -4.00
CA MET A 87 -2.31 -2.26 -2.70
C MET A 87 -3.13 -1.61 -1.60
N CYS A 88 -3.30 -2.29 -0.47
CA CYS A 88 -4.10 -1.80 0.65
C CYS A 88 -3.24 -1.65 1.90
N PHE A 89 -3.30 -0.49 2.54
CA PHE A 89 -2.66 -0.22 3.83
C PHE A 89 -3.71 -0.17 4.94
N ALA A 90 -3.43 -0.93 6.00
CA ALA A 90 -4.19 -0.83 7.23
C ALA A 90 -3.86 0.50 7.92
N SER A 91 -4.89 1.31 8.12
CA SER A 91 -4.81 2.68 8.59
C SER A 91 -5.41 2.76 9.99
N LEU A 92 -4.75 3.49 10.90
CA LEU A 92 -5.31 3.79 12.22
C LEU A 92 -6.20 5.05 12.20
N ASP A 93 -5.93 5.99 11.29
CA ASP A 93 -6.77 7.15 11.02
C ASP A 93 -6.80 7.42 9.51
N CYS A 94 -7.80 6.84 8.83
CA CYS A 94 -7.93 6.90 7.38
C CYS A 94 -8.03 8.34 6.86
N ASN A 95 -8.58 9.28 7.64
CA ASN A 95 -8.67 10.67 7.20
C ASN A 95 -7.30 11.36 7.25
N ALA A 96 -6.56 11.18 8.34
CA ALA A 96 -5.26 11.79 8.50
C ALA A 96 -4.24 11.22 7.50
N ASP A 97 -4.24 9.90 7.29
CA ASP A 97 -3.40 9.24 6.28
C ASP A 97 -3.73 9.71 4.86
N TYR A 98 -5.01 9.86 4.52
CA TYR A 98 -5.42 10.39 3.22
C TYR A 98 -4.93 11.82 2.98
N VAL A 99 -5.08 12.71 3.97
CA VAL A 99 -4.61 14.10 3.87
C VAL A 99 -3.08 14.17 3.73
N ARG A 100 -2.33 13.34 4.48
CA ARG A 100 -0.87 13.27 4.34
C ARG A 100 -0.46 12.80 2.94
N ALA A 101 -1.12 11.77 2.41
CA ALA A 101 -0.82 11.27 1.08
C ALA A 101 -1.07 12.32 0.00
N LEU A 102 -2.18 13.06 0.06
CA LEU A 102 -2.44 14.19 -0.85
C LEU A 102 -1.36 15.26 -0.75
N ALA A 103 -0.95 15.62 0.47
CA ALA A 103 0.11 16.61 0.69
C ALA A 103 1.49 16.14 0.15
N ALA A 104 1.71 14.83 0.09
CA ALA A 104 2.91 14.22 -0.47
C ALA A 104 2.84 14.04 -2.01
N GLY A 105 1.72 14.40 -2.65
CA GLY A 105 1.56 14.36 -4.11
C GLY A 105 0.74 13.19 -4.66
N ALA A 106 -0.03 12.48 -3.82
CA ALA A 106 -1.03 11.54 -4.33
C ALA A 106 -2.21 12.27 -5.00
N ASP A 107 -2.84 11.59 -5.96
CA ASP A 107 -4.08 12.06 -6.58
C ASP A 107 -5.30 11.33 -6.00
N PRO A 108 -6.44 12.02 -5.76
CA PRO A 108 -7.71 11.36 -5.45
C PRO A 108 -8.10 10.36 -6.53
N TYR A 109 -8.52 9.15 -6.13
CA TYR A 109 -8.96 8.14 -7.08
C TYR A 109 -10.35 7.61 -6.77
N ALA A 110 -11.28 7.86 -7.69
CA ALA A 110 -12.60 7.25 -7.70
C ALA A 110 -12.56 5.93 -8.48
N PRO A 111 -12.83 4.76 -7.85
CA PRO A 111 -12.84 3.50 -8.57
C PRO A 111 -13.86 3.52 -9.73
N ALA A 112 -13.44 3.13 -10.94
CA ALA A 112 -14.31 3.10 -12.12
C ALA A 112 -15.63 2.35 -11.87
N ARG A 113 -15.54 1.20 -11.19
CA ARG A 113 -16.69 0.37 -10.77
C ARG A 113 -17.73 1.13 -9.92
N ALA A 114 -17.31 2.14 -9.15
CA ALA A 114 -18.21 2.95 -8.35
C ALA A 114 -18.99 3.91 -9.26
N ARG A 115 -18.26 4.63 -10.13
CA ARG A 115 -18.85 5.56 -11.12
C ARG A 115 -19.83 4.87 -12.06
N GLU A 116 -19.45 3.71 -12.61
CA GLU A 116 -20.30 2.91 -13.52
C GLU A 116 -21.61 2.46 -12.86
N LYS A 117 -21.59 2.26 -11.54
CA LYS A 117 -22.76 1.89 -10.74
C LYS A 117 -23.52 3.11 -10.19
N GLY A 118 -23.20 4.32 -10.65
CA GLY A 118 -23.82 5.56 -10.19
C GLY A 118 -23.51 5.90 -8.73
N VAL A 119 -22.44 5.34 -8.17
CA VAL A 119 -21.99 5.68 -6.81
C VAL A 119 -21.18 6.97 -6.89
N ASP A 120 -21.74 8.03 -6.34
CA ASP A 120 -21.07 9.32 -6.18
C ASP A 120 -19.97 9.22 -5.12
N TRP A 121 -18.75 8.96 -5.57
CA TRP A 121 -17.57 8.87 -4.74
C TRP A 121 -16.33 9.30 -5.53
N ASP A 122 -15.58 10.23 -4.96
CA ASP A 122 -14.36 10.83 -5.49
C ASP A 122 -13.07 10.13 -5.02
N GLY A 123 -13.19 9.11 -4.14
CA GLY A 123 -12.06 8.44 -3.50
C GLY A 123 -11.76 8.93 -2.09
N ALA A 124 -12.35 10.05 -1.65
CA ALA A 124 -12.13 10.60 -0.31
C ALA A 124 -12.62 9.63 0.77
N PRO A 125 -12.08 9.70 2.01
CA PRO A 125 -12.49 8.82 3.10
C PRO A 125 -14.01 8.75 3.26
N LYS A 126 -14.56 7.54 3.14
CA LYS A 126 -15.98 7.25 3.25
C LYS A 126 -16.20 6.09 4.20
N THR A 127 -17.25 6.18 5.00
CA THR A 127 -17.64 5.07 5.86
C THR A 127 -18.55 4.14 5.10
N MET A 128 -18.22 2.85 5.11
CA MET A 128 -19.00 1.80 4.47
C MET A 128 -19.26 0.67 5.46
N VAL A 129 -20.32 -0.08 5.20
CA VAL A 129 -20.66 -1.30 5.93
C VAL A 129 -20.51 -2.44 4.94
N LEU A 130 -19.59 -3.36 5.23
CA LEU A 130 -19.43 -4.56 4.43
C LEU A 130 -20.71 -5.40 4.53
N GLY A 131 -21.22 -5.89 3.41
CA GLY A 131 -22.43 -6.71 3.35
C GLY A 131 -22.23 -8.14 3.86
N ASP A 132 -21.24 -8.36 4.73
CA ASP A 132 -20.95 -9.66 5.32
C ASP A 132 -21.92 -9.97 6.49
N ALA A 133 -21.82 -11.18 7.04
CA ALA A 133 -22.68 -11.61 8.15
C ALA A 133 -22.54 -10.74 9.40
N ARG A 134 -21.43 -10.02 9.56
CA ARG A 134 -21.11 -9.21 10.74
C ARG A 134 -21.45 -7.74 10.55
N ARG A 135 -21.72 -7.31 9.31
CA ARG A 135 -21.88 -5.91 8.94
C ARG A 135 -20.72 -5.05 9.44
N SER A 136 -19.49 -5.52 9.19
CA SER A 136 -18.29 -4.81 9.64
C SER A 136 -18.24 -3.38 9.07
N ARG A 137 -18.02 -2.41 9.96
CA ARG A 137 -17.86 -1.01 9.59
C ARG A 137 -16.41 -0.77 9.19
N ILE A 138 -16.22 -0.10 8.06
CA ILE A 138 -14.90 0.30 7.57
C ILE A 138 -14.92 1.78 7.22
N ARG A 139 -13.79 2.43 7.39
CA ARG A 139 -13.49 3.73 6.80
C ARG A 139 -12.46 3.48 5.70
N ILE A 140 -12.82 3.83 4.47
CA ILE A 140 -12.06 3.49 3.27
C ILE A 140 -11.81 4.74 2.43
N ALA A 141 -10.61 4.84 1.86
CA ALA A 141 -10.23 5.85 0.88
C ALA A 141 -9.40 5.23 -0.25
N TYR A 142 -9.40 5.86 -1.42
CA TYR A 142 -8.58 5.46 -2.56
C TYR A 142 -7.82 6.66 -3.14
N LEU A 143 -6.56 6.40 -3.49
CA LEU A 143 -5.62 7.36 -4.04
C LEU A 143 -4.83 6.71 -5.19
N LYS A 144 -4.22 7.53 -6.05
CA LYS A 144 -3.12 7.11 -6.91
C LYS A 144 -1.80 7.60 -6.36
N GLY A 145 -0.81 6.70 -6.31
CA GLY A 145 0.58 7.05 -6.02
C GLY A 145 1.26 7.73 -7.21
N PRO A 146 2.54 8.10 -7.06
CA PRO A 146 3.29 8.89 -8.04
C PRO A 146 3.44 8.20 -9.41
N ASP A 147 3.35 6.87 -9.46
CA ASP A 147 3.50 6.08 -10.69
C ASP A 147 2.15 5.52 -11.17
N GLY A 148 1.04 6.05 -10.64
CA GLY A 148 -0.33 5.73 -11.03
C GLY A 148 -0.92 4.47 -10.39
N GLU A 149 -0.14 3.78 -9.56
CA GLU A 149 -0.57 2.66 -8.75
C GLU A 149 -1.72 3.05 -7.81
N ILE A 150 -2.70 2.18 -7.64
CA ILE A 150 -3.85 2.46 -6.79
C ILE A 150 -3.54 2.03 -5.35
N ILE A 151 -3.73 2.96 -4.41
CA ILE A 151 -3.54 2.78 -2.97
C ILE A 151 -4.91 2.83 -2.30
N GLU A 152 -5.26 1.79 -1.55
CA GLU A 152 -6.40 1.74 -0.63
C GLU A 152 -5.93 2.00 0.81
N LEU A 153 -6.63 2.89 1.51
CA LEU A 153 -6.50 3.03 2.96
C LEU A 153 -7.73 2.40 3.60
N ILE A 154 -7.53 1.47 4.53
CA ILE A 154 -8.62 0.85 5.26
C ILE A 154 -8.40 0.96 6.77
N GLU A 155 -9.34 1.60 7.44
CA GLU A 155 -9.47 1.60 8.89
C GLU A 155 -10.68 0.76 9.26
N THR A 156 -10.51 -0.19 10.17
CA THR A 156 -11.56 -1.11 10.60
C THR A 156 -11.45 -1.43 12.08
N ASP A 157 -12.59 -1.57 12.74
CA ASP A 157 -12.71 -2.08 14.10
C ASP A 157 -12.89 -3.61 14.14
N SER A 158 -13.00 -4.25 12.97
CA SER A 158 -13.23 -5.68 12.86
C SER A 158 -11.99 -6.45 13.34
N PRO A 159 -12.10 -7.31 14.38
CA PRO A 159 -10.98 -8.10 14.86
C PRO A 159 -10.52 -9.17 13.84
N LEU A 160 -11.27 -9.38 12.76
CA LEU A 160 -10.90 -10.27 11.67
C LEU A 160 -10.11 -9.58 10.55
N LEU A 161 -10.29 -8.27 10.39
CA LEU A 161 -9.70 -7.48 9.30
C LEU A 161 -8.66 -6.47 9.81
N GLY A 162 -8.68 -6.16 11.10
CA GLY A 162 -7.71 -5.30 11.75
C GLY A 162 -6.39 -6.05 11.98
N GLY A 163 -5.27 -5.40 11.69
CA GLY A 163 -3.98 -5.79 12.23
C GLY A 163 -4.06 -5.79 13.76
N SER A 164 -3.37 -6.75 14.40
CA SER A 164 -3.35 -6.89 15.87
C SER A 164 -3.15 -5.53 16.53
N LYS A 165 -4.16 -5.04 17.25
CA LYS A 165 -3.97 -3.96 18.21
C LYS A 165 -3.05 -4.54 19.28
N THR A 166 -1.75 -4.29 19.18
CA THR A 166 -0.88 -4.47 20.33
C THR A 166 -1.40 -3.52 21.39
N MET A 167 -2.08 -4.13 22.37
CA MET A 167 -2.60 -3.52 23.57
C MET A 167 -1.42 -2.84 24.26
N GLY A 168 -1.33 -1.51 24.10
CA GLY A 168 -0.48 -0.69 24.95
C GLY A 168 -0.89 -0.98 26.37
N LYS A 169 0.02 -1.55 27.16
CA LYS A 169 -0.17 -1.66 28.59
C LYS A 169 -0.42 -0.24 29.12
N GLU A 170 -1.60 -0.01 29.67
CA GLU A 170 -1.83 1.14 30.53
C GLU A 170 -0.77 1.11 31.64
N VAL A 171 0.01 2.18 31.69
CA VAL A 171 0.72 2.57 32.90
C VAL A 171 -0.29 3.29 33.77
N GLN A 172 -0.76 2.61 34.82
CA GLN A 172 -0.82 3.12 36.19
C GLN A 172 -1.13 1.98 37.16
#